data_AF-A0A3B9F638-F1
#
_entry.id   AF-A0A3B9F638-F1
#
_cell.length_a   1.000
_cell.length_b   1.000
_cell.length_c   1.000
_cell.angle_alpha   90.00
_cell.angle_beta   90.00
_cell.angle_gamma   90.00
#
_symmetry.space_group_name_H-M   'P 1'
#
loop_
_entity.id
_entity.type
_entity.pdbx_description
1 polymer ?
#
loop_
_entity_poly.entity_id
_entity_poly.type
_entity_poly.pdbx_seq_one_letter_code
_entity_poly.pdbx_strand_id
1 'polypeptide(L)'
;MTVDTVLGEQILDASLAMKIGDRVRVKTSVVVYHHPEHRGESFDIKNSEGEVIKIATQWQGRPVSANLPIVVKFSRNFKAHLRENELEILSYSRNAQSLH
;
A
#
# COMPACT_ATOMS: atom_id res chain seq x y z
N MET A 1 -26.63 16.62 -21.65
CA MET A 1 -26.07 15.96 -20.46
C MET A 1 -24.66 15.56 -20.79
N THR A 2 -23.73 16.26 -20.15
CA THR A 2 -22.34 16.50 -20.54
C THR A 2 -21.49 15.23 -20.52
N VAL A 3 -20.83 14.97 -21.64
CA VAL A 3 -19.81 13.94 -21.84
C VAL A 3 -18.58 14.12 -20.93
N ASP A 4 -18.47 15.26 -20.23
CA ASP A 4 -17.36 15.59 -19.32
C ASP A 4 -17.47 14.89 -17.95
N THR A 5 -18.67 14.46 -17.53
CA THR A 5 -18.86 13.85 -16.20
C THR A 5 -18.29 12.43 -16.13
N VAL A 6 -18.33 11.69 -17.24
CA VAL A 6 -17.94 10.27 -17.29
C VAL A 6 -16.42 10.08 -17.19
N LEU A 7 -15.64 11.04 -17.70
CA LEU A 7 -14.17 11.02 -17.61
C LEU A 7 -13.70 11.35 -16.18
N GLY A 8 -14.42 12.20 -15.45
CA GLY A 8 -14.08 12.58 -14.08
C GLY A 8 -14.21 11.45 -13.06
N GLU A 9 -15.26 10.63 -13.16
CA GLU A 9 -15.46 9.48 -12.27
C GLU A 9 -14.43 8.36 -12.52
N GLN A 10 -14.07 8.12 -13.78
CA GLN A 10 -13.08 7.09 -14.14
C GLN A 10 -11.65 7.49 -13.76
N ILE A 11 -11.32 8.78 -13.73
CA ILE A 11 -10.04 9.30 -13.22
C ILE A 11 -9.95 9.15 -11.70
N LEU A 12 -11.06 9.31 -10.96
CA LEU A 12 -11.09 9.06 -9.52
C LEU A 12 -10.83 7.58 -9.22
N ASP A 13 -11.48 6.66 -9.92
CA ASP A 13 -11.39 5.21 -9.66
C ASP A 13 -9.99 4.65 -9.93
N ALA A 14 -9.32 5.11 -10.99
CA ALA A 14 -7.91 4.77 -11.24
C ALA A 14 -6.93 5.47 -10.28
N SER A 15 -7.35 6.54 -9.60
CA SER A 15 -6.54 7.28 -8.62
C SER A 15 -6.65 6.74 -7.18
N LEU A 16 -7.56 5.79 -6.93
CA LEU A 16 -7.76 5.17 -5.61
C LEU A 16 -6.84 3.98 -5.34
N ALA A 17 -6.22 3.40 -6.37
CA ALA A 17 -5.28 2.30 -6.20
C ALA A 17 -4.01 2.79 -5.47
N MET A 18 -3.63 2.11 -4.38
CA MET A 18 -2.42 2.45 -3.60
C MET A 18 -1.18 2.50 -4.49
N LYS A 19 -0.33 3.50 -4.25
CA LYS A 19 0.92 3.75 -4.97
C LYS A 19 2.11 3.74 -4.02
N ILE A 20 3.29 3.54 -4.58
CA ILE A 20 4.55 3.71 -3.85
C ILE A 20 4.65 5.16 -3.37
N GLY A 21 4.95 5.35 -2.09
CA GLY A 21 5.01 6.64 -1.40
C GLY A 21 3.75 6.99 -0.62
N ASP A 22 2.64 6.27 -0.81
CA ASP A 22 1.42 6.52 -0.05
C ASP A 22 1.64 6.19 1.43
N ARG A 23 1.11 7.06 2.31
CA ARG A 23 1.05 6.78 3.74
C ARG A 23 -0.21 6.00 4.03
N VAL A 24 -0.06 4.90 4.75
CA VAL A 24 -1.15 3.96 5.02
C VAL A 24 -1.18 3.57 6.50
N ARG A 25 -2.36 3.13 6.95
CA ARG A 25 -2.56 2.50 8.26
C ARG A 25 -3.13 1.10 8.07
N VAL A 26 -2.69 0.17 8.93
CA VAL A 26 -3.31 -1.16 9.02
C VAL A 26 -4.64 -1.05 9.77
N LYS A 27 -5.77 -1.34 9.10
CA LYS A 27 -7.11 -1.19 9.68
C LYS A 27 -7.68 -2.49 10.26
N THR A 28 -7.15 -3.64 9.85
CA THR A 28 -7.54 -4.97 10.35
C THR A 28 -6.48 -5.55 11.29
N SER A 29 -6.82 -6.57 12.08
CA SER A 29 -5.82 -7.32 12.86
C SER A 29 -4.92 -8.10 11.90
N VAL A 30 -3.61 -7.90 12.02
CA VAL A 30 -2.59 -8.61 11.22
C VAL A 30 -1.48 -9.01 12.17
N VAL A 31 -1.40 -10.31 12.47
CA VAL A 31 -0.39 -10.85 13.39
C VAL A 31 0.83 -11.30 12.60
N VAL A 32 2.00 -10.75 12.95
CA VAL A 32 3.30 -11.08 12.36
C VAL A 32 4.24 -11.67 13.40
N TYR A 33 5.26 -12.40 12.95
CA TYR A 33 6.27 -13.05 13.82
C TYR A 33 7.70 -12.58 13.53
N HIS A 34 7.88 -11.71 12.53
CA HIS A 34 9.17 -11.20 12.09
C HIS A 34 9.40 -9.74 12.50
N HIS A 35 8.61 -9.23 13.46
CA HIS A 35 8.84 -7.89 14.01
C HIS A 35 10.20 -7.86 14.73
N PRO A 36 11.09 -6.89 14.44
CA PRO A 36 12.47 -6.93 14.93
C PRO A 36 12.61 -6.85 16.45
N GLU A 37 11.63 -6.24 17.13
CA GLU A 37 11.55 -6.12 18.60
C GLU A 37 10.72 -7.24 19.27
N HIS A 38 9.99 -8.05 18.48
CA HIS A 38 9.14 -9.16 18.95
C HIS A 38 9.45 -10.43 18.13
N ARG A 39 10.73 -10.79 18.04
CA ARG A 39 11.17 -11.88 17.15
C ARG A 39 10.68 -13.23 17.66
N GLY A 40 9.98 -13.97 16.80
CA GLY A 40 9.45 -15.30 17.16
C GLY A 40 8.20 -15.24 18.04
N GLU A 41 7.74 -14.04 18.40
CA GLU A 41 6.53 -13.82 19.18
C GLU A 41 5.43 -13.25 18.26
N SER A 42 4.17 -13.57 18.57
CA SER A 42 3.04 -13.00 17.85
C SER A 42 2.92 -11.51 18.16
N PHE A 43 2.93 -10.66 17.14
CA PHE A 43 2.77 -9.22 17.28
C PHE A 43 1.68 -8.72 16.31
N ASP A 44 0.60 -8.13 16.83
CA ASP A 44 -0.45 -7.53 16.01
C ASP A 44 -0.06 -6.10 15.61
N ILE A 45 -0.04 -5.83 14.31
CA ILE A 45 0.33 -4.52 13.75
C ILE A 45 -0.89 -3.64 13.42
N LYS A 46 -2.10 -4.00 13.88
CA LYS A 46 -3.28 -3.14 13.74
C LYS A 46 -3.01 -1.72 14.24
N ASN A 47 -3.53 -0.73 13.53
CA ASN A 47 -3.33 0.71 13.74
C ASN A 47 -1.90 1.21 13.50
N SER A 48 -0.95 0.34 13.14
CA SER A 48 0.39 0.78 12.77
C SER A 48 0.35 1.53 11.44
N GLU A 49 1.13 2.60 11.36
CA GLU A 49 1.25 3.43 10.17
C GLU A 49 2.59 3.23 9.48
N GLY A 50 2.59 3.33 8.16
CA GLY A 50 3.81 3.20 7.37
C GLY A 50 3.68 3.85 6.00
N GLU A 51 4.67 3.57 5.16
CA GLU A 51 4.74 4.03 3.77
C GLU A 51 4.79 2.81 2.85
N VAL A 52 4.02 2.84 1.76
CA VAL A 52 4.10 1.83 0.71
C VAL A 52 5.42 2.01 -0.05
N ILE A 53 6.29 1.01 -0.01
CA ILE A 53 7.61 1.06 -0.65
C ILE A 53 7.73 0.19 -1.90
N LYS A 54 6.80 -0.75 -2.10
CA LYS A 54 6.79 -1.65 -3.26
C LYS A 54 5.39 -2.24 -3.47
N ILE A 55 5.03 -2.45 -4.73
CA ILE A 55 3.87 -3.23 -5.16
C ILE A 55 4.40 -4.44 -5.95
N ALA A 56 4.30 -5.64 -5.38
CA ALA A 56 4.94 -6.85 -5.87
C ALA A 56 4.08 -7.60 -6.91
N THR A 57 3.71 -6.92 -8.01
CA THR A 57 2.93 -7.51 -9.12
C THR A 57 3.80 -8.00 -10.27
N GLN A 58 5.07 -7.58 -10.34
CA GLN A 58 6.03 -8.01 -11.35
C GLN A 58 7.40 -8.34 -10.75
N TRP A 59 8.09 -9.28 -11.41
CA TRP A 59 9.48 -9.63 -11.14
C TRP A 59 10.23 -9.80 -12.47
N GLN A 60 11.28 -9.00 -12.69
CA GLN A 60 12.08 -9.02 -13.93
C GLN A 60 11.23 -8.95 -15.21
N GLY A 61 10.21 -8.07 -15.21
CA GLY A 61 9.29 -7.89 -16.35
C GLY A 61 8.24 -8.99 -16.51
N ARG A 62 8.19 -9.98 -15.60
CA ARG A 62 7.18 -11.04 -15.62
C ARG A 62 6.12 -10.80 -14.54
N PRO A 63 4.81 -10.91 -14.85
CA PRO A 63 3.76 -10.87 -13.84
C PRO A 63 3.97 -11.95 -12.78
N VAL A 64 3.70 -11.61 -11.52
CA VAL A 64 3.70 -12.55 -10.39
C VAL A 64 2.38 -12.48 -9.64
N SER A 65 1.99 -13.58 -9.00
CA SER A 65 0.71 -13.76 -8.30
C SER A 65 0.84 -13.60 -6.78
N ALA A 66 1.60 -12.59 -6.32
CA ALA A 66 1.74 -12.33 -4.89
C ALA A 66 0.37 -12.07 -4.24
N ASN A 67 0.01 -12.87 -3.24
CA ASN A 67 -1.26 -12.73 -2.53
C ASN A 67 -1.25 -11.58 -1.51
N LEU A 68 -0.06 -11.12 -1.09
CA LEU A 68 0.19 -9.96 -0.23
C LEU A 68 1.08 -8.95 -0.98
N PRO A 69 0.55 -8.27 -2.03
CA PRO A 69 1.39 -7.54 -2.97
C PRO A 69 1.93 -6.21 -2.42
N ILE A 70 1.29 -5.61 -1.40
CA ILE A 70 1.64 -4.28 -0.91
C ILE A 70 2.71 -4.40 0.16
N VAL A 71 3.90 -3.86 -0.08
CA VAL A 71 4.98 -3.84 0.89
C VAL A 71 5.00 -2.51 1.61
N VAL A 72 4.72 -2.52 2.90
CA VAL A 72 4.72 -1.33 3.75
C VAL A 72 5.95 -1.33 4.64
N LYS A 73 6.62 -0.18 4.73
CA LYS A 73 7.71 0.07 5.66
C LYS A 73 7.16 0.85 6.86
N PHE A 74 7.30 0.26 8.04
CA PHE A 74 6.88 0.85 9.32
C PHE A 74 8.06 1.50 10.06
N SER A 75 9.25 0.91 9.96
CA SER A 75 10.47 1.45 10.56
C SER A 75 11.68 1.19 9.66
N ARG A 76 12.89 1.57 10.11
CA ARG A 76 14.14 1.28 9.37
C ARG A 76 14.30 -0.22 9.08
N ASN A 77 13.92 -1.07 10.04
CA ASN A 77 14.18 -2.51 10.01
C ASN A 77 12.90 -3.36 9.97
N PHE A 78 11.70 -2.75 9.94
CA PHE A 78 10.44 -3.47 9.90
C PHE A 78 9.64 -3.14 8.64
N LYS A 79 9.33 -4.19 7.87
CA LYS A 79 8.52 -4.17 6.67
C LYS A 79 7.57 -5.37 6.71
N ALA A 80 6.36 -5.20 6.17
CA ALA A 80 5.42 -6.31 6.02
C ALA A 80 4.79 -6.30 4.63
N HIS A 81 4.42 -7.50 4.16
CA HIS A 81 3.62 -7.69 2.97
C HIS A 81 2.15 -7.77 3.40
N LEU A 82 1.29 -6.99 2.76
CA LEU A 82 -0.11 -6.80 3.13
C LEU A 82 -1.00 -6.85 1.89
N ARG A 83 -2.29 -7.03 2.14
CA ARG A 83 -3.36 -6.87 1.15
C ARG A 83 -3.92 -5.46 1.19
N GLU A 84 -4.50 -5.04 0.08
CA GLU A 84 -5.17 -3.75 -0.03
C GLU A 84 -6.33 -3.61 0.97
N ASN A 85 -7.10 -4.68 1.20
CA ASN A 85 -8.23 -4.65 2.14
C ASN A 85 -7.82 -4.60 3.62
N GLU A 86 -6.54 -4.82 3.94
CA GLU A 86 -5.99 -4.69 5.31
C GLU A 86 -5.56 -3.26 5.62
N LEU A 87 -5.55 -2.37 4.61
CA LEU A 87 -4.99 -1.04 4.66
C LEU A 87 -6.02 0.06 4.40
N GLU A 88 -5.76 1.26 4.93
CA GLU A 88 -6.40 2.52 4.56
C GLU A 88 -5.33 3.56 4.21
N ILE A 89 -5.60 4.42 3.22
CA ILE A 89 -4.70 5.50 2.83
C ILE A 89 -4.94 6.69 3.75
N LEU A 90 -3.88 7.16 4.41
CA LEU A 90 -3.88 8.38 5.23
C LEU A 90 -3.50 9.61 4.42
N SER A 91 -2.57 9.46 3.47
CA SER A 91 -2.21 10.52 2.54
C SER A 91 -1.65 9.95 1.24
N TYR A 92 -2.11 10.49 0.12
CA TYR A 92 -1.62 10.14 -1.20
C TYR A 92 -0.23 10.74 -1.46
N SER A 93 0.63 9.95 -2.09
CA SER A 93 1.84 10.44 -2.72
C SER A 93 1.48 11.41 -3.86
N ARG A 94 2.20 12.53 -3.96
CA ARG A 94 2.00 13.46 -5.09
C ARG A 94 2.55 12.80 -6.36
N ASN A 95 1.71 12.67 -7.40
CA ASN A 95 2.16 12.27 -8.72
C ASN A 95 3.19 13.31 -9.21
N ALA A 96 4.43 12.89 -9.45
CA ALA A 96 5.49 13.74 -10.01
C ALA A 96 5.33 13.99 -11.53
N GLN A 97 4.09 14.08 -12.02
CA GLN A 97 3.76 14.36 -13.43
C GLN A 97 2.86 15.60 -13.49
N SER A 98 3.43 16.76 -13.17
CA SER A 98 2.96 18.08 -13.63
C SER A 98 4.08 19.09 -13.39
N LEU A 99 5.12 18.97 -14.23
CA LEU A 99 6.18 19.96 -14.45
C LEU A 99 6.90 19.47 -15.71
N HIS A 100 6.35 19.84 -16.87
CA HIS A 100 6.97 20.19 -18.16
C HIS A 100 5.91 20.17 -19.24
#